data_AF-A0A1I7SZH5-F1
#
_entry.id   AF-A0A1I7SZH5-F1
#
_cell.length_a   1.000
_cell.length_b   1.000
_cell.length_c   1.000
_cell.angle_alpha   90.00
_cell.angle_beta   90.00
_cell.angle_gamma   90.00
#
_symmetry.space_group_name_H-M   'P 1'
#
loop_
_entity.id
_entity.type
_entity.pdbx_description
1 polymer ?
#
loop_
_entity_poly.entity_id
_entity_poly.type
_entity_poly.pdbx_seq_one_letter_code
_entity_poly.pdbx_strand_id
1 'polypeptide(L)'
;MSSGDAPLEVVGVEKTGSKPKSKEFYPFAYSLLDSTKDQYCWTCLGEKVNVWVITGEIIESVEFSFFRTCDVCKVAMFCSKECQASGTFDHKYECGALKKCSDLNTDERMLIRIIGRYKDILDGNDKKINGFYTNRESGRSIMEIWEHCADMKKDENAMNAFNKIYERVKQFGDKNHLVDEETVFQLHSRNFINRHSISNVDYLREIGKGLYLDLCRYDHSCRPNAIYSCNGIVAKLRALHDNVDLENVETTHYTYIELPPCKIQRRHMLKETWYFECHCDRCDDPEDNWLTAVICPVCISKTEFRKTVKLHGPEAYANPETLEIVCERCHTTLDREYIFMALDGMRTIRRTIENAEDVSTDPVELLKIYQGALMSYERILPMSNAYFCQLIAAMIPLISRVSMTKKERLVASLDLHSKCEPFVRYVYRFAHPSKAMHFLQMGQLHLELNNDKDAARYLIEAHRIMDYLFGSDHFLSKQTKGFMDHALSSLMQFQRSFIADTGRKKALKDAEKNKRKRNNKKNKKNLEKLEKMQNGNSTKKTVDDDLGDLPELVADL
;
A
#
# COMPACT_ATOMS: atom_id res chain seq x y z
N MET A 1 -18.41 16.61 6.89
CA MET A 1 -17.52 15.52 7.33
C MET A 1 -17.91 15.16 8.75
N SER A 2 -18.40 13.94 8.98
CA SER A 2 -18.83 13.44 10.29
C SER A 2 -17.60 13.14 11.15
N SER A 3 -17.49 13.82 12.28
CA SER A 3 -16.44 13.69 13.29
C SER A 3 -16.57 12.44 14.17
N GLY A 4 -16.96 11.29 13.60
CA GLY A 4 -17.28 10.07 14.36
C GLY A 4 -16.53 8.80 13.98
N ASP A 5 -15.69 8.84 12.94
CA ASP A 5 -15.37 7.60 12.20
C ASP A 5 -13.94 7.06 12.39
N ALA A 6 -13.12 7.60 13.30
CA ALA A 6 -11.85 6.98 13.68
C ALA A 6 -11.52 7.29 15.16
N PRO A 7 -10.82 6.38 15.90
CA PRO A 7 -10.25 6.72 17.19
C PRO A 7 -9.47 8.04 17.11
N LEU A 8 -9.62 8.92 18.11
CA LEU A 8 -9.04 10.28 18.13
C LEU A 8 -7.51 10.30 17.99
N GLU A 9 -6.85 9.15 18.18
CA GLU A 9 -5.44 8.94 17.86
C GLU A 9 -5.28 8.28 16.47
N VAL A 10 -5.77 8.93 15.41
CA VAL A 10 -5.18 8.70 14.10
C VAL A 10 -3.75 9.24 14.20
N VAL A 11 -2.84 8.35 14.59
CA VAL A 11 -1.44 8.66 14.87
C VAL A 11 -0.89 9.41 13.67
N GLY A 12 -0.68 10.72 13.85
CA GLY A 12 0.05 11.53 12.89
C GLY A 12 1.39 10.86 12.61
N VAL A 13 1.94 11.05 11.41
CA VAL A 13 3.19 10.40 11.01
C VAL A 13 4.24 10.60 12.10
N GLU A 14 4.66 9.50 12.72
CA GLU A 14 5.80 9.51 13.63
C GLU A 14 6.98 10.17 12.90
N LYS A 15 7.71 11.04 13.60
CA LYS A 15 8.84 11.71 12.98
C LYS A 15 9.89 10.67 12.59
N THR A 16 9.89 10.23 11.33
CA THR A 16 10.95 9.39 10.77
C THR A 16 12.23 10.21 10.62
N GLY A 17 13.34 9.67 11.13
CA GLY A 17 14.68 10.25 11.07
C GLY A 17 15.47 9.85 9.81
N SER A 18 16.73 9.43 10.00
CA SER A 18 17.66 9.01 8.94
C SER A 18 17.19 7.78 8.14
N LYS A 19 17.93 7.36 7.09
CA LYS A 19 17.63 6.12 6.35
C LYS A 19 17.44 4.92 7.30
N PRO A 20 16.44 4.05 7.06
CA PRO A 20 16.12 2.92 7.92
C PRO A 20 17.30 1.95 7.95
N LYS A 21 17.47 1.30 9.09
CA LYS A 21 18.24 0.06 9.17
C LYS A 21 17.68 -0.93 8.15
N SER A 22 18.56 -1.68 7.51
CA SER A 22 18.15 -2.70 6.55
C SER A 22 19.06 -3.93 6.59
N LYS A 23 18.50 -5.08 6.25
CA LYS A 23 19.21 -6.37 6.18
C LYS A 23 18.87 -7.09 4.89
N GLU A 24 19.87 -7.68 4.26
CA GLU A 24 19.73 -8.37 2.97
C GLU A 24 19.74 -9.88 3.17
N PHE A 25 18.94 -10.56 2.36
CA PHE A 25 18.69 -11.99 2.41
C PHE A 25 18.76 -12.57 1.00
N TYR A 26 19.51 -13.66 0.87
CA TYR A 26 19.68 -14.37 -0.41
C TYR A 26 18.82 -15.63 -0.43
N PRO A 27 18.18 -15.96 -1.56
CA PRO A 27 17.29 -17.10 -1.61
C PRO A 27 18.05 -18.44 -1.60
N PHE A 28 17.49 -19.43 -0.91
CA PHE A 28 17.81 -20.85 -1.10
C PHE A 28 17.25 -21.38 -2.42
N ALA A 29 16.17 -20.82 -2.93
CA ALA A 29 15.66 -21.09 -4.26
C ALA A 29 14.72 -19.94 -4.64
N TYR A 30 14.52 -19.73 -5.93
CA TYR A 30 13.47 -18.85 -6.43
C TYR A 30 13.00 -19.31 -7.81
N SER A 31 11.82 -18.83 -8.20
CA SER A 31 11.19 -19.12 -9.49
C SER A 31 10.30 -17.93 -9.89
N LEU A 32 10.38 -17.49 -11.15
CA LEU A 32 9.44 -16.52 -11.72
C LEU A 32 8.04 -17.14 -11.81
N LEU A 33 6.99 -16.32 -11.68
CA LEU A 33 5.60 -16.77 -11.89
C LEU A 33 5.37 -17.19 -13.35
N ASP A 34 4.42 -18.08 -13.59
CA ASP A 34 4.09 -18.52 -14.94
C ASP A 34 3.57 -17.37 -15.82
N SER A 35 2.90 -16.38 -15.22
CA SER A 35 2.41 -15.17 -15.89
C SER A 35 3.51 -14.16 -16.25
N THR A 36 4.70 -14.27 -15.64
CA THR A 36 5.78 -13.28 -15.78
C THR A 36 7.09 -13.89 -16.27
N LYS A 37 7.24 -15.22 -16.30
CA LYS A 37 8.48 -15.90 -16.69
C LYS A 37 9.03 -15.48 -18.06
N ASP A 38 8.14 -15.03 -18.95
CA ASP A 38 8.51 -14.58 -20.30
C ASP A 38 8.87 -13.08 -20.39
N GLN A 39 8.77 -12.35 -19.29
CA GLN A 39 8.99 -10.91 -19.22
C GLN A 39 10.24 -10.53 -18.43
N TYR A 40 10.85 -11.47 -17.70
CA TYR A 40 11.95 -11.17 -16.78
C TYR A 40 13.13 -12.12 -17.00
N CYS A 41 14.34 -11.63 -16.75
CA CYS A 41 15.55 -12.44 -16.76
C CYS A 41 15.49 -13.46 -15.63
N TRP A 42 15.74 -14.74 -15.91
CA TRP A 42 15.67 -15.85 -14.95
C TRP A 42 16.83 -15.86 -13.93
N THR A 43 17.68 -14.82 -13.94
CA THR A 43 18.84 -14.69 -13.04
C THR A 43 18.81 -13.42 -12.23
N CYS A 44 18.77 -12.25 -12.88
CA CYS A 44 18.75 -10.97 -12.20
C CYS A 44 17.33 -10.44 -11.93
N LEU A 45 16.31 -11.07 -12.52
CA LEU A 45 14.92 -10.61 -12.53
C LEU A 45 14.74 -9.20 -13.12
N GLY A 46 15.65 -8.78 -14.00
CA GLY A 46 15.50 -7.56 -14.80
C GLY A 46 14.38 -7.75 -15.83
N GLU A 47 13.48 -6.76 -15.93
CA GLU A 47 12.38 -6.74 -16.89
C GLU A 47 12.91 -6.61 -18.33
N LYS A 48 12.24 -7.30 -19.26
CA LYS A 48 12.46 -7.17 -20.70
C LYS A 48 11.86 -5.83 -21.13
N VAL A 49 12.69 -4.80 -21.25
CA VAL A 49 12.25 -3.49 -21.71
C VAL A 49 12.28 -3.45 -23.24
N ASN A 50 11.18 -2.98 -23.84
CA ASN A 50 11.16 -2.58 -25.25
C ASN A 50 11.73 -1.16 -25.34
N VAL A 51 12.91 -1.00 -25.94
CA VAL A 51 13.52 0.32 -26.13
C VAL A 51 12.98 0.90 -27.43
N TRP A 52 12.30 2.04 -27.35
CA TRP A 52 11.92 2.80 -28.54
C TRP A 52 13.10 3.68 -28.94
N VAL A 53 13.68 3.43 -30.11
CA VAL A 53 14.74 4.28 -30.65
C VAL A 53 14.11 5.24 -31.64
N ILE A 54 14.28 6.54 -31.40
CA ILE A 54 13.88 7.56 -32.38
C ILE A 54 15.03 7.67 -33.40
N THR A 55 14.85 7.09 -34.58
CA THR A 55 15.72 7.32 -35.74
C THR A 55 14.99 8.20 -36.77
N GLY A 56 15.17 9.52 -36.67
CA GLY A 56 14.52 10.48 -37.57
C GLY A 56 13.05 10.76 -37.21
N GLU A 57 12.18 10.92 -38.21
CA GLU A 57 10.73 11.22 -38.05
C GLU A 57 9.85 9.96 -37.87
N ILE A 58 10.43 8.76 -37.87
CA ILE A 58 9.71 7.49 -37.72
C ILE A 58 10.00 6.89 -36.34
N ILE A 59 8.95 6.65 -35.55
CA ILE A 59 9.02 5.87 -34.31
C ILE A 59 8.90 4.39 -34.71
N GLU A 60 10.03 3.69 -34.82
CA GLU A 60 10.05 2.22 -34.95
C GLU A 60 10.33 1.59 -33.58
N SER A 61 9.55 0.56 -33.21
CA SER A 61 9.89 -0.30 -32.08
C SER A 61 11.11 -1.14 -32.45
N VAL A 62 12.28 -0.84 -31.88
CA VAL A 62 13.45 -1.68 -32.03
C VAL A 62 13.60 -2.51 -30.75
N GLU A 63 13.30 -3.80 -30.79
CA GLU A 63 13.46 -4.73 -29.65
C GLU A 63 14.96 -4.81 -29.23
N PHE A 64 15.42 -3.88 -28.40
CA PHE A 64 16.83 -3.78 -27.99
C PHE A 64 17.18 -4.53 -26.70
N SER A 65 16.27 -5.33 -26.15
CA SER A 65 16.60 -6.31 -25.11
C SER A 65 16.79 -7.69 -25.75
N PHE A 66 18.03 -7.99 -26.15
CA PHE A 66 18.44 -9.28 -26.69
C PHE A 66 18.43 -10.35 -25.58
N PHE A 67 17.23 -10.73 -25.14
CA PHE A 67 17.04 -11.86 -24.24
C PHE A 67 17.44 -13.14 -24.97
N ARG A 68 18.30 -13.94 -24.33
CA ARG A 68 18.80 -15.20 -24.85
C ARG A 68 18.04 -16.33 -24.18
N THR A 69 17.42 -17.19 -24.98
CA THR A 69 16.84 -18.43 -24.47
C THR A 69 17.94 -19.45 -24.20
N CYS A 70 17.77 -20.27 -23.17
CA CYS A 70 18.66 -21.38 -22.88
C CYS A 70 18.70 -22.34 -24.09
N ASP A 71 19.88 -22.69 -24.57
CA ASP A 71 20.01 -23.53 -25.76
C ASP A 71 19.50 -24.97 -25.58
N VAL A 72 19.41 -25.43 -24.34
CA VAL A 72 19.03 -26.81 -24.00
C VAL A 72 17.52 -26.95 -23.82
N CYS A 73 16.92 -26.15 -22.94
CA CYS A 73 15.49 -26.26 -22.63
C CYS A 73 14.61 -25.38 -23.53
N LYS A 74 15.18 -24.34 -24.17
CA LYS A 74 14.47 -23.33 -24.97
C LYS A 74 13.39 -22.53 -24.22
N VAL A 75 13.31 -22.65 -22.88
CA VAL A 75 12.33 -21.94 -22.04
C VAL A 75 12.98 -20.80 -21.25
N ALA A 76 14.02 -21.07 -20.46
CA ALA A 76 14.62 -20.06 -19.59
C ALA A 76 15.26 -18.93 -20.39
N MET A 77 15.13 -17.68 -19.91
CA MET A 77 15.64 -16.50 -20.61
C MET A 77 16.58 -15.63 -19.78
N PHE A 78 17.60 -15.08 -20.43
CA PHE A 78 18.66 -14.31 -19.80
C PHE A 78 18.92 -13.00 -20.55
N CYS A 79 19.07 -11.90 -19.84
CA CYS A 79 19.33 -10.59 -20.46
C CYS A 79 20.77 -10.44 -20.98
N SER A 80 21.70 -11.31 -20.58
CA SER A 80 23.11 -11.25 -20.99
C SER A 80 23.81 -12.62 -20.87
N LYS A 81 25.00 -12.75 -21.46
CA LYS A 81 25.81 -13.97 -21.32
C LYS A 81 26.27 -14.18 -19.87
N GLU A 82 26.50 -13.10 -19.14
CA GLU A 82 26.87 -13.10 -17.73
C GLU A 82 25.71 -13.62 -16.86
N CYS A 83 24.48 -13.18 -17.14
CA CYS A 83 23.28 -13.73 -16.49
C CYS A 83 23.07 -15.21 -16.83
N GLN A 84 23.28 -15.62 -18.08
CA GLN A 84 23.18 -17.03 -18.46
C GLN A 84 24.22 -17.90 -17.74
N ALA A 85 25.46 -17.44 -17.66
CA ALA A 85 26.55 -18.14 -16.98
C ALA A 85 26.30 -18.26 -15.47
N SER A 86 25.94 -17.15 -14.81
CA SER A 86 25.64 -17.14 -13.36
C SER A 86 24.34 -17.88 -13.02
N GLY A 87 23.30 -17.77 -13.85
CA GLY A 87 22.02 -18.46 -13.66
C GLY A 87 22.07 -19.97 -13.85
N THR A 88 23.12 -20.49 -14.51
CA THR A 88 23.28 -21.93 -14.76
C THR A 88 23.29 -22.75 -13.45
N PHE A 89 23.79 -22.19 -12.35
CA PHE A 89 23.88 -22.90 -11.06
C PHE A 89 22.51 -23.23 -10.44
N ASP A 90 21.49 -22.43 -10.73
CA ASP A 90 20.11 -22.71 -10.31
C ASP A 90 19.31 -23.39 -11.40
N HIS A 91 19.49 -22.92 -12.64
CA HIS A 91 18.76 -23.47 -13.76
C HIS A 91 19.11 -24.94 -14.05
N LYS A 92 20.32 -25.40 -13.68
CA LYS A 92 20.76 -26.79 -13.92
C LYS A 92 19.77 -27.84 -13.38
N TYR A 93 19.11 -27.57 -12.26
CA TYR A 93 18.20 -28.53 -11.62
C TYR A 93 16.91 -28.74 -12.42
N GLU A 94 16.42 -27.70 -13.09
CA GLU A 94 15.15 -27.73 -13.83
C GLU A 94 15.32 -27.78 -15.36
N CYS A 95 16.51 -27.48 -15.89
CA CYS A 95 16.78 -27.39 -17.33
C CYS A 95 16.37 -28.67 -18.08
N GLY A 96 16.78 -29.83 -17.56
CA GLY A 96 16.43 -31.13 -18.13
C GLY A 96 14.94 -31.42 -18.06
N ALA A 97 14.26 -31.00 -16.99
CA ALA A 97 12.81 -31.15 -16.82
C ALA A 97 12.05 -30.27 -17.82
N LEU A 98 12.47 -29.00 -17.98
CA LEU A 98 11.89 -28.04 -18.92
C LEU A 98 12.07 -28.45 -20.38
N LYS A 99 13.18 -29.12 -20.71
CA LYS A 99 13.39 -29.72 -22.04
C LYS A 99 12.36 -30.81 -22.34
N LYS A 100 11.96 -31.60 -21.34
CA LYS A 100 10.96 -32.67 -21.49
C LYS A 100 9.53 -32.11 -21.45
N CYS A 101 9.28 -31.09 -20.63
CA CYS A 101 8.00 -30.42 -20.52
C CYS A 101 8.20 -28.92 -20.29
N SER A 102 7.93 -28.11 -21.31
CA SER A 102 8.11 -26.66 -21.25
C SER A 102 7.10 -25.95 -20.34
N ASP A 103 6.03 -26.64 -19.97
CA ASP A 103 4.90 -26.11 -19.20
C ASP A 103 4.91 -26.53 -17.73
N LEU A 104 6.10 -26.66 -17.14
CA LEU A 104 6.22 -26.81 -15.68
C LEU A 104 5.82 -25.50 -15.01
N ASN A 105 4.84 -25.57 -14.11
CA ASN A 105 4.35 -24.39 -13.39
C ASN A 105 5.39 -23.89 -12.36
N THR A 106 5.07 -22.77 -11.73
CA THR A 106 5.94 -22.10 -10.75
C THR A 106 6.33 -23.02 -9.59
N ASP A 107 5.37 -23.75 -9.01
CA ASP A 107 5.59 -24.59 -7.83
C ASP A 107 6.34 -25.89 -8.19
N GLU A 108 6.09 -26.47 -9.36
CA GLU A 108 6.85 -27.61 -9.91
C GLU A 108 8.32 -27.24 -10.11
N ARG A 109 8.59 -26.10 -10.77
CA ARG A 109 9.95 -25.59 -10.97
C ARG A 109 10.65 -25.30 -9.64
N MET A 110 9.94 -24.65 -8.72
CA MET A 110 10.46 -24.34 -7.39
C MET A 110 10.83 -25.62 -6.62
N LEU A 111 9.96 -26.62 -6.58
CA LEU A 111 10.21 -27.86 -5.88
C LEU A 111 11.37 -28.67 -6.50
N ILE A 112 11.48 -28.71 -7.83
CA ILE A 112 12.62 -29.34 -8.54
C ILE A 112 13.93 -28.67 -8.13
N ARG A 113 14.00 -27.33 -8.12
CA ARG A 113 15.19 -26.58 -7.68
C ARG A 113 15.55 -26.89 -6.23
N ILE A 114 14.55 -26.95 -5.34
CA ILE A 114 14.76 -27.23 -3.91
C ILE A 114 15.29 -28.65 -3.70
N ILE A 115 14.67 -29.66 -4.31
CA ILE A 115 15.10 -31.06 -4.19
C ILE A 115 16.52 -31.23 -4.74
N GLY A 116 16.79 -30.70 -5.94
CA GLY A 116 18.10 -30.79 -6.56
C GLY A 116 19.20 -30.16 -5.70
N ARG A 117 18.96 -28.95 -5.18
CA ARG A 117 19.91 -28.29 -4.29
C ARG A 117 20.07 -29.02 -2.96
N TYR A 118 18.98 -29.47 -2.36
CA TYR A 118 19.02 -30.23 -1.11
C TYR A 118 19.87 -31.50 -1.26
N LYS A 119 19.66 -32.25 -2.34
CA LYS A 119 20.44 -33.47 -2.63
C LYS A 119 21.92 -33.17 -2.89
N ASP A 120 22.23 -32.12 -3.64
CA ASP A 120 23.62 -31.69 -3.84
C ASP A 120 24.30 -31.30 -2.50
N ILE A 121 23.58 -30.67 -1.57
CA ILE A 121 24.10 -30.37 -0.23
C ILE A 121 24.38 -31.65 0.55
N LEU A 122 23.43 -32.59 0.57
CA LEU A 122 23.60 -33.88 1.26
C LEU A 122 24.79 -34.68 0.73
N ASP A 123 25.01 -34.64 -0.58
CA ASP A 123 26.10 -35.37 -1.23
C ASP A 123 27.46 -34.64 -1.13
N GLY A 124 27.52 -33.45 -0.53
CA GLY A 124 28.73 -32.62 -0.48
C GLY A 124 29.12 -31.99 -1.82
N ASN A 125 28.17 -31.94 -2.77
CA ASN A 125 28.33 -31.39 -4.11
C ASN A 125 27.93 -29.92 -4.22
N ASP A 126 27.22 -29.35 -3.22
CA ASP A 126 26.91 -27.92 -3.19
C ASP A 126 28.19 -27.11 -2.91
N LYS A 127 28.73 -26.50 -3.97
CA LYS A 127 29.91 -25.65 -3.88
C LYS A 127 29.47 -24.20 -3.75
N LYS A 128 30.01 -23.47 -2.78
CA LYS A 128 29.94 -21.99 -2.76
C LYS A 128 30.68 -21.48 -3.99
N ILE A 129 29.99 -20.81 -4.90
CA ILE A 129 30.56 -20.35 -6.16
C ILE A 129 30.71 -18.83 -6.13
N ASN A 130 31.90 -18.35 -6.53
CA ASN A 130 32.13 -16.94 -6.76
C ASN A 130 31.31 -16.46 -7.96
N GLY A 131 30.48 -15.44 -7.76
CA GLY A 131 29.70 -14.76 -8.82
C GLY A 131 28.19 -14.98 -8.78
N PHE A 132 27.68 -15.98 -8.06
CA PHE A 132 26.23 -16.20 -7.88
C PHE A 132 25.99 -16.72 -6.45
N TYR A 133 25.12 -16.06 -5.70
CA TYR A 133 25.02 -16.23 -4.23
C TYR A 133 26.34 -15.95 -3.47
N THR A 134 27.13 -14.97 -3.91
CA THR A 134 28.41 -14.62 -3.26
C THR A 134 28.31 -14.43 -1.74
N ASN A 135 27.13 -14.02 -1.25
CA ASN A 135 26.85 -13.78 0.17
C ASN A 135 25.71 -14.67 0.71
N ARG A 136 25.47 -15.86 0.14
CA ARG A 136 24.59 -16.87 0.78
C ARG A 136 25.34 -17.49 1.97
N GLU A 137 25.29 -16.75 3.07
CA GLU A 137 26.00 -17.07 4.32
C GLU A 137 25.12 -17.77 5.35
N SER A 138 23.85 -18.04 5.04
CA SER A 138 22.94 -18.74 5.95
C SER A 138 23.57 -20.04 6.44
N GLY A 139 23.74 -20.13 7.75
CA GLY A 139 24.13 -21.37 8.43
C GLY A 139 22.97 -22.34 8.62
N ARG A 140 21.74 -21.95 8.23
CA ARG A 140 20.56 -22.77 8.43
C ARG A 140 20.40 -23.82 7.34
N SER A 141 20.02 -25.02 7.74
CA SER A 141 19.53 -26.03 6.81
C SER A 141 18.09 -25.72 6.42
N ILE A 142 17.70 -26.08 5.19
CA ILE A 142 16.29 -26.05 4.81
C ILE A 142 15.45 -26.94 5.74
N MET A 143 15.99 -28.03 6.28
CA MET A 143 15.22 -28.92 7.18
C MET A 143 14.89 -28.26 8.53
N GLU A 144 15.53 -27.14 8.87
CA GLU A 144 15.33 -26.39 10.12
C GLU A 144 14.28 -25.26 10.01
N ILE A 145 13.76 -24.97 8.82
CA ILE A 145 12.62 -24.05 8.68
C ILE A 145 11.30 -24.80 8.92
N TRP A 146 10.28 -24.07 9.36
CA TRP A 146 9.02 -24.62 9.83
C TRP A 146 8.22 -25.28 8.70
N GLU A 147 7.48 -26.35 8.97
CA GLU A 147 6.88 -27.19 7.90
C GLU A 147 5.36 -27.36 7.96
N HIS A 148 4.73 -27.33 9.14
CA HIS A 148 3.31 -27.70 9.32
C HIS A 148 2.89 -29.03 8.65
N CYS A 149 3.79 -30.02 8.54
CA CYS A 149 3.49 -31.30 7.89
C CYS A 149 2.27 -32.02 8.48
N ALA A 150 2.10 -31.98 9.81
CA ALA A 150 0.98 -32.62 10.49
C ALA A 150 -0.37 -31.95 10.16
N ASP A 151 -0.39 -30.64 9.96
CA ASP A 151 -1.58 -29.88 9.58
C ASP A 151 -1.88 -30.07 8.09
N MET A 152 -0.85 -29.95 7.24
CA MET A 152 -0.95 -30.17 5.80
C MET A 152 -1.44 -31.58 5.45
N LYS A 153 -1.01 -32.61 6.18
CA LYS A 153 -1.51 -33.99 6.01
C LYS A 153 -3.01 -34.16 6.29
N LYS A 154 -3.61 -33.26 7.09
CA LYS A 154 -5.06 -33.26 7.38
C LYS A 154 -5.86 -32.38 6.42
N ASP A 155 -5.17 -31.51 5.68
CA ASP A 155 -5.75 -30.62 4.69
C ASP A 155 -5.82 -31.33 3.33
N GLU A 156 -7.02 -31.79 2.97
CA GLU A 156 -7.25 -32.51 1.71
C GLU A 156 -6.87 -31.69 0.47
N ASN A 157 -7.08 -30.36 0.51
CA ASN A 157 -6.74 -29.49 -0.62
C ASN A 157 -5.23 -29.36 -0.77
N ALA A 158 -4.52 -29.17 0.34
CA ALA A 158 -3.06 -29.10 0.34
C ALA A 158 -2.42 -30.43 -0.11
N MET A 159 -2.92 -31.57 0.39
CA MET A 159 -2.45 -32.89 -0.05
C MET A 159 -2.72 -33.15 -1.54
N ASN A 160 -3.90 -32.76 -2.03
CA ASN A 160 -4.21 -32.87 -3.46
C ASN A 160 -3.29 -32.00 -4.32
N ALA A 161 -2.95 -30.79 -3.87
CA ALA A 161 -1.98 -29.92 -4.54
C ALA A 161 -0.57 -30.54 -4.55
N PHE A 162 -0.10 -31.04 -3.39
CA PHE A 162 1.18 -31.74 -3.29
C PHE A 162 1.26 -32.93 -4.24
N ASN A 163 0.27 -33.82 -4.24
CA ASN A 163 0.27 -35.02 -5.07
C ASN A 163 0.38 -34.68 -6.57
N LYS A 164 -0.33 -33.65 -7.04
CA LYS A 164 -0.24 -33.18 -8.43
C LYS A 164 1.17 -32.68 -8.78
N ILE A 165 1.75 -31.87 -7.89
CA ILE A 165 3.10 -31.33 -8.07
C ILE A 165 4.13 -32.48 -8.03
N TYR A 166 4.01 -33.39 -7.07
CA TYR A 166 4.95 -34.49 -6.87
C TYR A 166 4.98 -35.45 -8.06
N GLU A 167 3.82 -35.80 -8.63
CA GLU A 167 3.76 -36.63 -9.85
C GLU A 167 4.52 -35.98 -11.02
N ARG A 168 4.42 -34.66 -11.16
CA ARG A 168 5.14 -33.89 -12.18
C ARG A 168 6.65 -33.86 -11.91
N VAL A 169 7.06 -33.62 -10.67
CA VAL A 169 8.47 -33.71 -10.25
C VAL A 169 9.04 -35.09 -10.50
N LYS A 170 8.31 -36.15 -10.15
CA LYS A 170 8.68 -37.55 -10.38
C LYS A 170 8.77 -37.84 -11.86
N GLN A 171 7.86 -37.33 -12.69
CA GLN A 171 7.85 -37.59 -14.13
C GLN A 171 9.01 -36.89 -14.86
N PHE A 172 9.28 -35.61 -14.56
CA PHE A 172 10.20 -34.79 -15.36
C PHE A 172 11.55 -34.49 -14.71
N GLY A 173 11.60 -34.44 -13.38
CA GLY A 173 12.80 -34.14 -12.60
C GLY A 173 13.96 -35.10 -12.85
N ASP A 174 15.15 -34.71 -12.40
CA ASP A 174 16.34 -35.57 -12.48
C ASP A 174 16.24 -36.71 -11.46
N LYS A 175 16.29 -37.95 -11.96
CA LYS A 175 16.20 -39.17 -11.15
C LYS A 175 17.36 -39.31 -10.17
N ASN A 176 18.52 -38.73 -10.47
CA ASN A 176 19.67 -38.75 -9.57
C ASN A 176 19.50 -37.79 -8.38
N HIS A 177 18.66 -36.77 -8.54
CA HIS A 177 18.35 -35.79 -7.49
C HIS A 177 17.13 -36.14 -6.64
N LEU A 178 16.24 -37.01 -7.14
CA LEU A 178 15.05 -37.40 -6.40
C LEU A 178 15.42 -38.09 -5.08
N VAL A 179 14.80 -37.61 -4.01
CA VAL A 179 14.82 -38.22 -2.67
C VAL A 179 13.52 -38.97 -2.41
N ASP A 180 13.41 -39.64 -1.26
CA ASP A 180 12.19 -40.34 -0.88
C ASP A 180 10.99 -39.39 -0.76
N GLU A 181 9.79 -39.92 -0.93
CA GLU A 181 8.55 -39.15 -0.99
C GLU A 181 8.28 -38.35 0.29
N GLU A 182 8.58 -38.90 1.47
CA GLU A 182 8.38 -38.19 2.75
C GLU A 182 9.34 -36.99 2.84
N THR A 183 10.59 -37.15 2.44
CA THR A 183 11.52 -36.02 2.34
C THR A 183 11.05 -34.98 1.32
N VAL A 184 10.52 -35.41 0.16
CA VAL A 184 9.97 -34.46 -0.83
C VAL A 184 8.75 -33.72 -0.26
N PHE A 185 7.88 -34.40 0.48
CA PHE A 185 6.76 -33.78 1.18
C PHE A 185 7.25 -32.74 2.18
N GLN A 186 8.23 -33.08 3.03
CA GLN A 186 8.83 -32.15 3.99
C GLN A 186 9.43 -30.90 3.33
N LEU A 187 10.10 -31.05 2.18
CA LEU A 187 10.64 -29.94 1.41
C LEU A 187 9.52 -29.09 0.78
N HIS A 188 8.47 -29.72 0.26
CA HIS A 188 7.31 -29.04 -0.28
C HIS A 188 6.58 -28.23 0.78
N SER A 189 6.28 -28.82 1.94
CA SER A 189 5.57 -28.15 3.03
C SER A 189 6.36 -26.93 3.53
N ARG A 190 7.68 -27.06 3.70
CA ARG A 190 8.56 -25.92 4.05
C ARG A 190 8.55 -24.81 3.00
N ASN A 191 8.63 -25.17 1.73
CA ASN A 191 8.53 -24.18 0.66
C ASN A 191 7.18 -23.46 0.70
N PHE A 192 6.08 -24.20 0.82
CA PHE A 192 4.74 -23.64 0.79
C PHE A 192 4.48 -22.67 1.96
N ILE A 193 4.92 -23.05 3.16
CA ILE A 193 4.74 -22.25 4.39
C ILE A 193 5.64 -21.00 4.41
N ASN A 194 6.85 -21.07 3.84
CA ASN A 194 7.88 -20.05 4.08
C ASN A 194 8.31 -19.25 2.84
N ARG A 195 7.84 -19.57 1.63
CA ARG A 195 8.22 -18.81 0.42
C ARG A 195 7.67 -17.38 0.48
N HIS A 196 8.49 -16.43 0.06
CA HIS A 196 8.19 -15.02 -0.06
C HIS A 196 7.81 -14.65 -1.49
N SER A 197 6.86 -13.73 -1.65
CA SER A 197 6.62 -13.07 -2.93
C SER A 197 7.81 -12.17 -3.29
N ILE A 198 8.31 -12.31 -4.52
CA ILE A 198 9.34 -11.44 -5.10
C ILE A 198 8.64 -10.38 -5.93
N SER A 199 8.85 -9.10 -5.57
CA SER A 199 8.31 -7.96 -6.30
C SER A 199 9.21 -7.52 -7.45
N ASN A 200 8.65 -6.85 -8.46
CA ASN A 200 9.43 -6.09 -9.43
C ASN A 200 10.18 -4.91 -8.77
N VAL A 201 11.05 -4.25 -9.53
CA VAL A 201 11.89 -3.13 -9.05
C VAL A 201 11.09 -1.99 -8.43
N ASP A 202 9.86 -1.76 -8.90
CA ASP A 202 8.99 -0.70 -8.40
C ASP A 202 8.17 -1.10 -7.16
N TYR A 203 8.30 -2.35 -6.67
CA TYR A 203 7.52 -2.86 -5.53
C TYR A 203 6.00 -2.93 -5.77
N LEU A 204 5.53 -2.92 -7.02
CA LEU A 204 4.10 -2.84 -7.35
C LEU A 204 3.48 -4.16 -7.82
N ARG A 205 4.30 -5.09 -8.31
CA ARG A 205 3.83 -6.34 -8.92
C ARG A 205 4.64 -7.51 -8.40
N GLU A 206 3.96 -8.58 -8.02
CA GLU A 206 4.62 -9.86 -7.78
C GLU A 206 5.06 -10.47 -9.11
N ILE A 207 6.32 -10.89 -9.18
CA ILE A 207 6.93 -11.47 -10.39
C ILE A 207 7.49 -12.87 -10.15
N GLY A 208 7.62 -13.32 -8.90
CA GLY A 208 8.14 -14.64 -8.58
C GLY A 208 7.94 -15.02 -7.12
N LYS A 209 8.39 -16.23 -6.77
CA LYS A 209 8.48 -16.73 -5.39
C LYS A 209 9.94 -17.03 -5.06
N GLY A 210 10.35 -16.76 -3.83
CA GLY A 210 11.69 -17.08 -3.33
C GLY A 210 11.64 -17.63 -1.92
N LEU A 211 12.51 -18.61 -1.61
CA LEU A 211 12.62 -19.20 -0.28
C LEU A 211 13.88 -18.66 0.40
N TYR A 212 13.74 -17.82 1.43
CA TYR A 212 14.86 -17.09 2.04
C TYR A 212 15.07 -17.56 3.49
N LEU A 213 15.91 -18.59 3.71
CA LEU A 213 15.96 -19.31 5.01
C LEU A 213 16.13 -18.41 6.24
N ASP A 214 16.97 -17.38 6.17
CA ASP A 214 17.20 -16.47 7.31
C ASP A 214 16.08 -15.43 7.50
N LEU A 215 15.36 -15.09 6.43
CA LEU A 215 14.17 -14.21 6.47
C LEU A 215 12.95 -14.97 7.01
N CYS A 216 12.90 -16.29 6.85
CA CYS A 216 11.85 -17.16 7.42
C CYS A 216 11.86 -17.20 8.97
N ARG A 217 12.79 -16.49 9.63
CA ARG A 217 12.85 -16.38 11.10
C ARG A 217 11.95 -15.30 11.68
N TYR A 218 11.54 -14.34 10.86
CA TYR A 218 10.79 -13.19 11.34
C TYR A 218 9.30 -13.50 11.26
N ASP A 219 8.63 -13.43 12.39
CA ASP A 219 7.23 -13.80 12.50
C ASP A 219 6.30 -12.71 11.95
N HIS A 220 5.06 -13.14 11.74
CA HIS A 220 3.99 -12.28 11.29
C HIS A 220 3.51 -11.31 12.38
N SER A 221 3.23 -10.07 11.99
CA SER A 221 2.32 -9.19 12.72
C SER A 221 1.37 -8.45 11.77
N CYS A 222 0.11 -8.28 12.18
CA CYS A 222 -0.86 -7.42 11.50
C CYS A 222 -0.60 -5.92 11.76
N ARG A 223 0.36 -5.59 12.64
CA ARG A 223 0.95 -4.25 12.82
C ARG A 223 2.48 -4.38 12.72
N PRO A 224 2.99 -4.65 11.51
CA PRO A 224 4.41 -4.90 11.34
C PRO A 224 5.23 -3.65 11.70
N ASN A 225 6.46 -3.87 12.16
CA ASN A 225 7.45 -2.80 12.34
C ASN A 225 8.58 -2.89 11.30
N ALA A 226 8.57 -3.92 10.44
CA ALA A 226 9.47 -4.05 9.31
C ALA A 226 8.71 -4.44 8.04
N ILE A 227 9.33 -4.17 6.89
CA ILE A 227 8.84 -4.58 5.58
C ILE A 227 10.01 -5.08 4.74
N TYR A 228 9.77 -6.09 3.92
CA TYR A 228 10.77 -6.52 2.94
C TYR A 228 10.37 -6.06 1.53
N SER A 229 11.37 -5.74 0.72
CA SER A 229 11.23 -5.57 -0.72
C SER A 229 12.34 -6.31 -1.44
N CYS A 230 12.17 -6.61 -2.72
CA CYS A 230 13.18 -7.32 -3.50
C CYS A 230 13.97 -6.36 -4.40
N ASN A 231 15.29 -6.55 -4.46
CA ASN A 231 16.15 -5.99 -5.50
C ASN A 231 16.69 -7.15 -6.33
N GLY A 232 16.05 -7.41 -7.48
CA GLY A 232 16.22 -8.67 -8.19
C GLY A 232 15.86 -9.84 -7.27
N ILE A 233 16.78 -10.81 -7.14
CA ILE A 233 16.58 -11.97 -6.27
C ILE A 233 16.82 -11.69 -4.78
N VAL A 234 17.42 -10.55 -4.40
CA VAL A 234 17.81 -10.27 -3.01
C VAL A 234 16.65 -9.63 -2.26
N ALA A 235 16.19 -10.25 -1.20
CA ALA A 235 15.18 -9.66 -0.32
C ALA A 235 15.86 -8.73 0.69
N LYS A 236 15.30 -7.54 0.89
CA LYS A 236 15.84 -6.51 1.78
C LYS A 236 14.78 -6.09 2.79
N LEU A 237 14.95 -6.55 4.03
CA LEU A 237 14.13 -6.15 5.17
C LEU A 237 14.53 -4.76 5.64
N ARG A 238 13.56 -3.90 5.93
CA ARG A 238 13.74 -2.52 6.35
C ARG A 238 12.85 -2.21 7.54
N ALA A 239 13.39 -1.43 8.47
CA ALA A 239 12.63 -0.89 9.58
C ALA A 239 11.60 0.15 9.10
N LEU A 240 10.37 0.08 9.60
CA LEU A 240 9.31 1.06 9.31
C LEU A 240 9.41 2.32 10.20
N HIS A 241 10.27 2.30 11.22
CA HIS A 241 10.62 3.43 12.09
C HIS A 241 11.99 3.20 12.76
N ASP A 242 12.59 4.23 13.37
CA ASP A 242 14.00 4.21 13.82
C ASP A 242 14.29 3.24 14.98
N ASN A 243 13.28 2.95 15.81
CA ASN A 243 13.42 2.14 17.02
C ASN A 243 13.46 0.62 16.78
N VAL A 244 13.44 0.16 15.54
CA VAL A 244 13.45 -1.28 15.23
C VAL A 244 14.88 -1.82 15.31
N ASP A 245 15.02 -2.98 15.95
CA ASP A 245 16.24 -3.78 15.94
C ASP A 245 16.05 -5.01 15.03
N LEU A 246 16.49 -4.88 13.77
CA LEU A 246 16.36 -5.94 12.76
C LEU A 246 17.14 -7.21 13.09
N GLU A 247 18.08 -7.19 14.04
CA GLU A 247 18.77 -8.40 14.50
C GLU A 247 17.94 -9.20 15.49
N ASN A 248 17.02 -8.54 16.21
CA ASN A 248 16.11 -9.19 17.14
C ASN A 248 14.86 -9.73 16.41
N VAL A 249 14.91 -11.02 16.09
CA VAL A 249 13.83 -11.74 15.39
C VAL A 249 12.54 -11.86 16.20
N GLU A 250 12.59 -11.76 17.53
CA GLU A 250 11.40 -11.86 18.41
C GLU A 250 10.59 -10.56 18.44
N THR A 251 11.25 -9.43 18.17
CA THR A 251 10.60 -8.10 18.20
C THR A 251 10.38 -7.53 16.81
N THR A 252 11.11 -8.01 15.81
CA THR A 252 10.96 -7.60 14.41
C THR A 252 9.93 -8.47 13.69
N HIS A 253 8.88 -7.83 13.20
CA HIS A 253 7.78 -8.50 12.52
C HIS A 253 7.47 -7.82 11.19
N TYR A 254 7.26 -8.62 10.15
CA TYR A 254 6.68 -8.18 8.88
C TYR A 254 5.30 -8.84 8.69
N THR A 255 4.55 -8.46 7.65
CA THR A 255 3.23 -9.03 7.40
C THR A 255 3.27 -10.12 6.32
N TYR A 256 2.53 -11.22 6.50
CA TYR A 256 2.41 -12.32 5.54
C TYR A 256 1.22 -12.14 4.60
N ILE A 257 0.32 -11.23 4.98
CA ILE A 257 -0.93 -10.93 4.31
C ILE A 257 -1.04 -9.42 4.08
N GLU A 258 -1.93 -9.03 3.19
CA GLU A 258 -2.35 -7.64 3.06
C GLU A 258 -3.00 -7.15 4.36
N LEU A 259 -2.73 -5.90 4.75
CA LEU A 259 -3.19 -5.32 6.02
C LEU A 259 -4.66 -4.80 6.05
N PRO A 260 -5.30 -4.39 4.93
CA PRO A 260 -6.68 -3.87 4.94
C PRO A 260 -7.76 -4.75 5.58
N PRO A 261 -7.77 -6.10 5.44
CA PRO A 261 -8.83 -6.92 5.99
C PRO A 261 -9.02 -6.76 7.51
N CYS A 262 -10.25 -6.96 7.99
CA CYS A 262 -10.58 -6.89 9.42
C CYS A 262 -10.02 -8.09 10.20
N LYS A 263 -10.03 -8.05 11.54
CA LYS A 263 -9.47 -9.11 12.41
C LYS A 263 -9.91 -10.52 12.02
N ILE A 264 -11.21 -10.70 11.78
CA ILE A 264 -11.80 -12.00 11.43
C ILE A 264 -11.24 -12.50 10.10
N GLN A 265 -11.19 -11.63 9.08
CA GLN A 265 -10.62 -11.97 7.77
C GLN A 265 -9.13 -12.31 7.87
N ARG A 266 -8.35 -11.51 8.60
CA ARG A 266 -6.90 -11.75 8.77
C ARG A 266 -6.61 -13.08 9.46
N ARG A 267 -7.30 -13.38 10.57
CA ARG A 267 -7.13 -14.67 11.27
C ARG A 267 -7.57 -15.86 10.41
N HIS A 268 -8.61 -15.70 9.60
CA HIS A 268 -9.03 -16.73 8.65
C HIS A 268 -7.94 -17.00 7.60
N MET A 269 -7.43 -15.95 6.93
CA MET A 269 -6.35 -16.07 5.94
C MET A 269 -5.10 -16.74 6.52
N LEU A 270 -4.70 -16.32 7.73
CA LEU A 270 -3.52 -16.88 8.40
C LEU A 270 -3.71 -18.34 8.79
N LYS A 271 -4.90 -18.70 9.28
CA LYS A 271 -5.22 -20.07 9.65
C LYS A 271 -5.29 -20.99 8.43
N GLU A 272 -5.85 -20.54 7.32
CA GLU A 272 -5.99 -21.35 6.10
C GLU A 272 -4.66 -21.63 5.42
N THR A 273 -3.75 -20.66 5.39
CA THR A 273 -2.48 -20.80 4.62
C THR A 273 -1.28 -21.15 5.50
N TRP A 274 -1.25 -20.68 6.75
CA TRP A 274 -0.12 -20.86 7.68
C TRP A 274 -0.50 -21.61 8.96
N TYR A 275 -1.73 -22.11 9.08
CA TYR A 275 -2.16 -23.00 10.18
C TYR A 275 -1.97 -22.44 11.60
N PHE A 276 -1.98 -21.12 11.78
CA PHE A 276 -1.92 -20.48 13.10
C PHE A 276 -2.98 -19.39 13.29
N GLU A 277 -3.28 -19.08 14.56
CA GLU A 277 -4.11 -17.94 14.95
C GLU A 277 -3.23 -16.78 15.44
N CYS A 278 -3.44 -15.59 14.88
CA CYS A 278 -2.62 -14.41 15.19
C CYS A 278 -3.10 -13.67 16.45
N HIS A 279 -2.17 -13.50 17.39
CA HIS A 279 -2.30 -12.76 18.66
C HIS A 279 -1.35 -11.55 18.73
N CYS A 280 -1.02 -10.95 17.58
CA CYS A 280 -0.24 -9.71 17.57
C CYS A 280 -1.01 -8.55 18.21
N ASP A 281 -0.29 -7.49 18.54
CA ASP A 281 -0.83 -6.26 19.13
C ASP A 281 -2.09 -5.72 18.44
N ARG A 282 -2.19 -5.74 17.11
CA ARG A 282 -3.42 -5.32 16.40
C ARG A 282 -4.56 -6.32 16.46
N CYS A 283 -4.28 -7.62 16.46
CA CYS A 283 -5.35 -8.62 16.53
C CYS A 283 -5.98 -8.68 17.92
N ASP A 284 -5.21 -8.37 18.96
CA ASP A 284 -5.69 -8.34 20.34
C ASP A 284 -6.09 -6.92 20.81
N ASP A 285 -5.87 -5.89 19.98
CA ASP A 285 -6.35 -4.51 20.19
C ASP A 285 -7.89 -4.44 20.08
N PRO A 286 -8.63 -4.14 21.18
CA PRO A 286 -10.08 -3.98 21.14
C PRO A 286 -10.53 -2.81 20.26
N GLU A 287 -9.65 -1.85 19.99
CA GLU A 287 -9.99 -0.79 19.06
C GLU A 287 -10.20 -1.34 17.66
N ASP A 288 -9.44 -2.34 17.18
CA ASP A 288 -9.55 -2.90 15.81
C ASP A 288 -10.97 -3.37 15.44
N ASN A 289 -11.82 -3.69 16.42
CA ASN A 289 -13.23 -4.02 16.20
C ASN A 289 -14.05 -2.86 15.61
N TRP A 290 -13.53 -1.62 15.65
CA TRP A 290 -14.06 -0.44 14.98
C TRP A 290 -14.19 -0.64 13.45
N LEU A 291 -13.30 -1.43 12.85
CA LEU A 291 -13.29 -1.77 11.42
C LEU A 291 -14.52 -2.56 10.95
N THR A 292 -15.28 -3.09 11.90
CA THR A 292 -16.53 -3.85 11.68
C THR A 292 -17.71 -3.23 12.41
N ALA A 293 -17.58 -1.98 12.88
CA ALA A 293 -18.66 -1.28 13.53
C ALA A 293 -19.83 -0.99 12.57
N VAL A 294 -20.98 -0.72 13.17
CA VAL A 294 -22.23 -0.34 12.49
C VAL A 294 -22.69 1.03 12.96
N ILE A 295 -23.52 1.68 12.16
CA ILE A 295 -24.18 2.93 12.52
C ILE A 295 -25.35 2.62 13.46
N CYS A 296 -25.51 3.36 14.55
CA CYS A 296 -26.68 3.21 15.41
C CYS A 296 -27.94 3.66 14.65
N PRO A 297 -28.96 2.80 14.48
CA PRO A 297 -30.16 3.12 13.70
C PRO A 297 -31.01 4.22 14.33
N VAL A 298 -30.94 4.38 15.65
CA VAL A 298 -31.68 5.43 16.38
C VAL A 298 -30.97 6.78 16.27
N CYS A 299 -29.65 6.83 16.44
CA CYS A 299 -28.90 8.07 16.36
C CYS A 299 -28.98 8.70 14.97
N ILE A 300 -28.82 7.87 13.92
CA ILE A 300 -28.93 8.35 12.54
C ILE A 300 -30.34 8.85 12.25
N SER A 301 -31.39 8.13 12.69
CA SER A 301 -32.78 8.52 12.41
C SER A 301 -33.24 9.75 13.20
N LYS A 302 -32.74 9.97 14.42
CA LYS A 302 -33.19 11.08 15.28
C LYS A 302 -32.37 12.36 15.12
N THR A 303 -31.07 12.24 14.86
CA THR A 303 -30.13 13.38 14.94
C THR A 303 -29.25 13.53 13.71
N GLU A 304 -29.42 12.68 12.68
CA GLU A 304 -28.52 12.53 11.53
C GLU A 304 -27.06 12.26 11.92
N PHE A 305 -26.82 11.95 13.20
CA PHE A 305 -25.50 11.67 13.73
C PHE A 305 -25.16 10.20 13.54
N ARG A 306 -24.10 9.94 12.78
CA ARG A 306 -23.55 8.61 12.51
C ARG A 306 -22.74 8.10 13.72
N LYS A 307 -23.39 7.83 14.86
CA LYS A 307 -22.72 7.15 15.99
C LYS A 307 -22.43 5.72 15.60
N THR A 308 -21.18 5.30 15.67
CA THR A 308 -20.75 3.92 15.46
C THR A 308 -20.91 3.09 16.73
N VAL A 309 -21.18 1.79 16.56
CA VAL A 309 -21.33 0.79 17.60
C VAL A 309 -20.56 -0.46 17.20
N LYS A 310 -19.66 -0.95 18.06
CA LYS A 310 -18.86 -2.17 17.82
C LYS A 310 -19.77 -3.40 17.92
N LEU A 311 -19.53 -4.41 17.08
CA LEU A 311 -20.28 -5.67 17.07
C LEU A 311 -19.53 -6.86 17.68
N HIS A 312 -18.22 -6.71 17.88
CA HIS A 312 -17.33 -7.78 18.27
C HIS A 312 -16.43 -7.31 19.40
N GLY A 313 -15.96 -8.29 20.19
CA GLY A 313 -15.15 -8.04 21.38
C GLY A 313 -15.99 -7.96 22.65
N PRO A 314 -15.41 -8.24 23.83
CA PRO A 314 -16.11 -8.13 25.11
C PRO A 314 -16.67 -6.73 25.36
N GLU A 315 -16.02 -5.69 24.82
CA GLU A 315 -16.43 -4.29 24.94
C GLU A 315 -17.69 -3.93 24.12
N ALA A 316 -18.10 -4.79 23.18
CA ALA A 316 -19.34 -4.57 22.41
C ALA A 316 -20.60 -4.86 23.25
N TYR A 317 -20.48 -5.72 24.28
CA TYR A 317 -21.61 -6.18 25.06
C TYR A 317 -21.78 -5.36 26.33
N ALA A 318 -22.96 -4.77 26.51
CA ALA A 318 -23.33 -4.11 27.76
C ALA A 318 -23.47 -5.12 28.92
N ASN A 319 -23.83 -6.36 28.59
CA ASN A 319 -23.90 -7.47 29.52
C ASN A 319 -23.32 -8.74 28.86
N PRO A 320 -22.26 -9.35 29.42
CA PRO A 320 -21.62 -10.56 28.88
C PRO A 320 -22.50 -11.81 28.83
N GLU A 321 -23.54 -11.90 29.67
CA GLU A 321 -24.45 -13.06 29.71
C GLU A 321 -25.54 -12.97 28.65
N THR A 322 -26.12 -11.77 28.47
CA THR A 322 -27.22 -11.55 27.51
C THR A 322 -26.72 -11.26 26.11
N LEU A 323 -25.43 -10.87 25.98
CA LEU A 323 -24.79 -10.43 24.74
C LEU A 323 -25.52 -9.25 24.07
N GLU A 324 -26.15 -8.40 24.89
CA GLU A 324 -26.84 -7.21 24.41
C GLU A 324 -25.85 -6.13 24.01
N ILE A 325 -26.03 -5.58 22.81
CA ILE A 325 -25.22 -4.47 22.28
C ILE A 325 -26.01 -3.18 22.46
N VAL A 326 -25.46 -2.21 23.19
CA VAL A 326 -26.15 -0.96 23.53
C VAL A 326 -25.37 0.23 22.98
N CYS A 327 -26.06 1.14 22.30
CA CYS A 327 -25.45 2.37 21.83
C CYS A 327 -25.09 3.28 23.02
N GLU A 328 -23.80 3.62 23.17
CA GLU A 328 -23.30 4.48 24.24
C GLU A 328 -23.90 5.90 24.24
N ARG A 329 -24.45 6.36 23.11
CA ARG A 329 -24.98 7.72 22.97
C ARG A 329 -26.47 7.82 23.28
N CYS A 330 -27.28 6.93 22.71
CA CYS A 330 -28.74 6.98 22.88
C CYS A 330 -29.27 5.90 23.84
N HIS A 331 -28.37 5.07 24.38
CA HIS A 331 -28.66 3.97 25.31
C HIS A 331 -29.69 2.97 24.79
N THR A 332 -29.92 2.93 23.47
CA THR A 332 -30.82 1.96 22.84
C THR A 332 -30.06 0.68 22.55
N THR A 333 -30.62 -0.46 22.97
CA THR A 333 -30.17 -1.79 22.60
C THR A 333 -30.42 -2.02 21.11
N LEU A 334 -29.39 -2.49 20.40
CA LEU A 334 -29.50 -2.81 18.98
C LEU A 334 -30.30 -4.10 18.81
N ASP A 335 -31.28 -4.04 17.90
CA ASP A 335 -32.10 -5.19 17.56
C ASP A 335 -31.29 -6.29 16.86
N ARG A 336 -31.62 -7.55 17.11
CA ARG A 336 -30.89 -8.71 16.56
C ARG A 336 -31.04 -8.82 15.04
N GLU A 337 -32.20 -8.48 14.49
CA GLU A 337 -32.41 -8.47 13.03
C GLU A 337 -31.56 -7.36 12.40
N TYR A 338 -31.45 -6.19 13.04
CA TYR A 338 -30.58 -5.13 12.57
C TYR A 338 -29.09 -5.55 12.54
N ILE A 339 -28.62 -6.22 13.60
CA ILE A 339 -27.25 -6.76 13.66
C ILE A 339 -27.05 -7.80 12.54
N PHE A 340 -28.02 -8.70 12.34
CA PHE A 340 -27.95 -9.71 11.28
C PHE A 340 -27.87 -9.06 9.89
N MET A 341 -28.71 -8.05 9.61
CA MET A 341 -28.67 -7.30 8.36
C MET A 341 -27.30 -6.66 8.11
N ALA A 342 -26.65 -6.11 9.15
CA ALA A 342 -25.33 -5.52 9.01
C ALA A 342 -24.25 -6.56 8.68
N LEU A 343 -24.27 -7.71 9.37
CA LEU A 343 -23.34 -8.82 9.11
C LEU A 343 -23.57 -9.43 7.71
N ASP A 344 -24.81 -9.58 7.30
CA ASP A 344 -25.17 -10.04 5.96
C ASP A 344 -24.73 -9.03 4.88
N GLY A 345 -24.86 -7.73 5.15
CA GLY A 345 -24.34 -6.68 4.28
C GLY A 345 -22.83 -6.78 4.06
N MET A 346 -22.05 -6.96 5.14
CA MET A 346 -20.60 -7.17 5.04
C MET A 346 -20.25 -8.41 4.21
N ARG A 347 -20.97 -9.53 4.41
CA ARG A 347 -20.79 -10.76 3.62
C ARG A 347 -21.14 -10.56 2.14
N THR A 348 -22.22 -9.84 1.87
CA THR A 348 -22.68 -9.53 0.51
C THR A 348 -21.64 -8.68 -0.21
N ILE A 349 -21.14 -7.62 0.41
CA ILE A 349 -20.07 -6.77 -0.16
C ILE A 349 -18.83 -7.60 -0.49
N ARG A 350 -18.40 -8.47 0.43
CA ARG A 350 -17.26 -9.36 0.18
C ARG A 350 -17.48 -10.23 -1.07
N ARG A 351 -18.63 -10.92 -1.15
CA ARG A 351 -18.97 -11.77 -2.31
C ARG A 351 -19.07 -10.98 -3.61
N THR A 352 -19.58 -9.75 -3.55
CA THR A 352 -19.65 -8.85 -4.70
C THR A 352 -18.26 -8.55 -5.26
N ILE A 353 -17.25 -8.39 -4.41
CA ILE A 353 -15.87 -8.17 -4.84
C ILE A 353 -15.26 -9.47 -5.38
N GLU A 354 -15.42 -10.57 -4.65
CA GLU A 354 -14.83 -11.88 -5.00
C GLU A 354 -15.35 -12.43 -6.33
N ASN A 355 -16.64 -12.27 -6.62
CA ASN A 355 -17.29 -12.83 -7.81
C ASN A 355 -17.44 -11.81 -8.95
N ALA A 356 -16.85 -10.62 -8.83
CA ALA A 356 -17.07 -9.53 -9.77
C ALA A 356 -16.70 -9.92 -11.21
N GLU A 357 -15.54 -10.55 -11.39
CA GLU A 357 -15.02 -10.94 -12.71
C GLU A 357 -15.83 -12.05 -13.37
N ASP A 358 -16.51 -12.89 -12.57
CA ASP A 358 -17.44 -13.91 -13.08
C ASP A 358 -18.75 -13.30 -13.61
N VAL A 359 -19.15 -12.14 -13.07
CA VAL A 359 -20.39 -11.45 -13.42
C VAL A 359 -20.21 -10.59 -14.67
N SER A 360 -19.17 -9.76 -14.70
CA SER A 360 -18.92 -8.87 -15.84
C SER A 360 -17.46 -8.44 -15.91
N THR A 361 -16.99 -8.21 -17.13
CA THR A 361 -15.69 -7.59 -17.39
C THR A 361 -15.82 -6.12 -17.82
N ASP A 362 -17.06 -5.62 -18.00
CA ASP A 362 -17.34 -4.23 -18.35
C ASP A 362 -17.15 -3.31 -17.13
N PRO A 363 -16.22 -2.33 -17.19
CA PRO A 363 -15.97 -1.43 -16.07
C PRO A 363 -17.18 -0.61 -15.65
N VAL A 364 -18.10 -0.29 -16.58
CA VAL A 364 -19.30 0.49 -16.27
C VAL A 364 -20.29 -0.34 -15.47
N GLU A 365 -20.55 -1.58 -15.89
CA GLU A 365 -21.39 -2.53 -15.16
C GLU A 365 -20.84 -2.84 -13.77
N LEU A 366 -19.55 -3.15 -13.67
CA LEU A 366 -18.88 -3.40 -12.38
C LEU A 366 -19.01 -2.21 -11.43
N LEU A 367 -18.79 -0.98 -11.93
CA LEU A 367 -18.91 0.21 -11.10
C LEU A 367 -20.35 0.40 -10.60
N LYS A 368 -21.36 0.12 -11.41
CA LYS A 368 -22.78 0.16 -10.99
C LYS A 368 -23.07 -0.87 -9.90
N ILE A 369 -22.54 -2.09 -10.02
CA ILE A 369 -22.70 -3.15 -9.01
C ILE A 369 -22.10 -2.67 -7.68
N TYR A 370 -20.87 -2.16 -7.70
CA TYR A 370 -20.20 -1.68 -6.48
C TYR A 370 -20.89 -0.46 -5.86
N GLN A 371 -21.32 0.50 -6.68
CA GLN A 371 -22.11 1.64 -6.22
C GLN A 371 -23.43 1.20 -5.60
N GLY A 372 -24.12 0.24 -6.21
CA GLY A 372 -25.36 -0.34 -5.69
C GLY A 372 -25.17 -0.98 -4.32
N ALA A 373 -24.10 -1.76 -4.13
CA ALA A 373 -23.76 -2.34 -2.83
C ALA A 373 -23.46 -1.26 -1.77
N LEU A 374 -22.69 -0.23 -2.12
CA LEU A 374 -22.40 0.88 -1.21
C LEU A 374 -23.67 1.62 -0.79
N MET A 375 -24.53 2.00 -1.75
CA MET A 375 -25.79 2.70 -1.48
C MET A 375 -26.77 1.85 -0.66
N SER A 376 -26.77 0.54 -0.83
CA SER A 376 -27.66 -0.36 -0.09
C SER A 376 -27.34 -0.40 1.41
N TYR A 377 -26.07 -0.21 1.78
CA TYR A 377 -25.61 -0.39 3.16
C TYR A 377 -25.08 0.89 3.81
N GLU A 378 -25.05 2.05 3.13
CA GLU A 378 -24.44 3.29 3.66
C GLU A 378 -25.15 3.90 4.89
N ARG A 379 -26.38 3.46 5.16
CA ARG A 379 -27.14 3.81 6.39
C ARG A 379 -26.88 2.85 7.55
N ILE A 380 -26.23 1.71 7.27
CA ILE A 380 -25.96 0.63 8.23
C ILE A 380 -24.48 0.57 8.59
N LEU A 381 -23.60 0.73 7.60
CA LEU A 381 -22.15 0.63 7.78
C LEU A 381 -21.49 2.03 7.65
N PRO A 382 -20.56 2.40 8.54
CA PRO A 382 -19.76 3.61 8.37
C PRO A 382 -18.79 3.47 7.20
N MET A 383 -18.40 4.58 6.57
CA MET A 383 -17.46 4.58 5.42
C MET A 383 -16.09 3.99 5.75
N SER A 384 -15.75 3.96 7.02
CA SER A 384 -14.51 3.42 7.55
C SER A 384 -14.56 1.92 7.88
N ASN A 385 -15.71 1.27 7.66
CA ASN A 385 -15.85 -0.17 7.74
C ASN A 385 -14.92 -0.85 6.70
N ALA A 386 -14.19 -1.88 7.12
CA ALA A 386 -13.17 -2.53 6.29
C ALA A 386 -13.75 -3.12 4.99
N TYR A 387 -15.00 -3.57 4.98
CA TYR A 387 -15.65 -4.10 3.77
C TYR A 387 -15.97 -2.97 2.77
N PHE A 388 -16.38 -1.81 3.26
CA PHE A 388 -16.56 -0.61 2.43
C PHE A 388 -15.23 -0.09 1.89
N CYS A 389 -14.18 -0.06 2.71
CA CYS A 389 -12.87 0.35 2.22
C CYS A 389 -12.31 -0.62 1.16
N GLN A 390 -12.54 -1.92 1.30
CA GLN A 390 -12.21 -2.92 0.27
C GLN A 390 -13.01 -2.70 -1.03
N LEU A 391 -14.32 -2.42 -0.92
CA LEU A 391 -15.17 -2.11 -2.06
C LEU A 391 -14.70 -0.84 -2.79
N ILE A 392 -14.39 0.22 -2.03
CA ILE A 392 -13.87 1.48 -2.58
C ILE A 392 -12.51 1.24 -3.27
N ALA A 393 -11.63 0.45 -2.68
CA ALA A 393 -10.34 0.09 -3.29
C ALA A 393 -10.54 -0.63 -4.64
N ALA A 394 -11.56 -1.48 -4.77
CA ALA A 394 -11.92 -2.13 -6.03
C ALA A 394 -12.54 -1.16 -7.05
N MET A 395 -13.22 -0.09 -6.60
CA MET A 395 -13.82 0.92 -7.48
C MET A 395 -12.79 1.87 -8.10
N ILE A 396 -11.74 2.26 -7.37
CA ILE A 396 -10.78 3.30 -7.80
C ILE A 396 -10.16 2.99 -9.18
N PRO A 397 -9.65 1.77 -9.47
CA PRO A 397 -9.11 1.45 -10.80
C PRO A 397 -10.13 1.56 -11.93
N LEU A 398 -11.40 1.25 -11.65
CA LEU A 398 -12.48 1.28 -12.65
C LEU A 398 -12.80 2.70 -13.12
N ILE A 399 -12.66 3.70 -12.25
CA ILE A 399 -12.92 5.12 -12.60
C ILE A 399 -12.07 5.57 -13.80
N SER A 400 -10.84 5.06 -13.91
CA SER A 400 -9.95 5.36 -15.04
C SER A 400 -10.41 4.74 -16.37
N ARG A 401 -11.23 3.69 -16.31
CA ARG A 401 -11.67 2.88 -17.46
C ARG A 401 -13.07 3.26 -17.97
N VAL A 402 -13.76 4.15 -17.28
CA VAL A 402 -15.10 4.62 -17.65
C VAL A 402 -15.02 5.95 -18.43
N SER A 403 -15.95 6.11 -19.38
CA SER A 403 -16.11 7.37 -20.12
C SER A 403 -16.65 8.46 -19.18
N MET A 404 -15.79 9.42 -18.85
CA MET A 404 -16.10 10.57 -17.99
C MET A 404 -15.30 11.77 -18.50
N THR A 405 -15.76 12.99 -18.23
CA THR A 405 -14.90 14.15 -18.42
C THR A 405 -13.71 14.07 -17.45
N LYS A 406 -12.60 14.71 -17.82
CA LYS A 406 -11.41 14.78 -16.97
C LYS A 406 -11.75 15.25 -15.55
N LYS A 407 -12.58 16.30 -15.43
CA LYS A 407 -12.96 16.88 -14.14
C LYS A 407 -13.80 15.92 -13.30
N GLU A 408 -14.80 15.27 -13.89
CA GLU A 408 -15.64 14.31 -13.17
C GLU A 408 -14.82 13.12 -12.66
N ARG A 409 -13.89 12.61 -13.49
CA ARG A 409 -12.99 11.52 -13.11
C ARG A 409 -12.14 11.90 -11.89
N LEU A 410 -11.49 13.06 -11.92
CA LEU A 410 -10.64 13.53 -10.83
C LEU A 410 -11.42 13.71 -9.53
N VAL A 411 -12.62 14.30 -9.60
CA VAL A 411 -13.48 14.51 -8.42
C VAL A 411 -13.97 13.16 -7.86
N ALA A 412 -14.41 12.24 -8.72
CA ALA A 412 -14.88 10.92 -8.29
C ALA A 412 -13.76 10.12 -7.62
N SER A 413 -12.55 10.09 -8.22
CA SER A 413 -11.40 9.43 -7.61
C SER A 413 -11.03 10.07 -6.27
N LEU A 414 -10.99 11.41 -6.19
CA LEU A 414 -10.61 12.10 -4.96
C LEU A 414 -11.62 11.86 -3.82
N ASP A 415 -12.92 11.83 -4.12
CA ASP A 415 -13.97 11.50 -3.16
C ASP A 415 -13.78 10.08 -2.58
N LEU A 416 -13.52 9.09 -3.44
CA LEU A 416 -13.25 7.71 -3.02
C LEU A 416 -12.00 7.60 -2.14
N HIS A 417 -10.90 8.25 -2.52
CA HIS A 417 -9.68 8.28 -1.71
C HIS A 417 -9.93 8.94 -0.35
N SER A 418 -10.59 10.10 -0.34
CA SER A 418 -10.87 10.86 0.89
C SER A 418 -11.73 10.07 1.89
N LYS A 419 -12.67 9.25 1.40
CA LYS A 419 -13.49 8.36 2.24
C LYS A 419 -12.67 7.27 2.93
N CYS A 420 -11.59 6.79 2.31
CA CYS A 420 -10.75 5.73 2.85
C CYS A 420 -9.53 6.23 3.63
N GLU A 421 -9.18 7.52 3.56
CA GLU A 421 -7.98 8.05 4.21
C GLU A 421 -7.88 7.68 5.71
N PRO A 422 -8.93 7.84 6.55
CA PRO A 422 -8.84 7.48 7.97
C PRO A 422 -8.50 6.00 8.19
N PHE A 423 -9.11 5.13 7.38
CA PHE A 423 -8.84 3.69 7.39
C PHE A 423 -7.40 3.39 6.96
N VAL A 424 -6.90 4.00 5.89
CA VAL A 424 -5.52 3.83 5.40
C VAL A 424 -4.51 4.25 6.48
N ARG A 425 -4.73 5.37 7.15
CA ARG A 425 -3.85 5.85 8.23
C ARG A 425 -3.83 4.90 9.43
N TYR A 426 -4.98 4.34 9.79
CA TYR A 426 -5.09 3.39 10.89
C TYR A 426 -4.40 2.05 10.57
N VAL A 427 -4.69 1.48 9.40
CA VAL A 427 -4.16 0.17 8.98
C VAL A 427 -2.65 0.22 8.77
N TYR A 428 -2.14 1.31 8.19
CA TYR A 428 -0.72 1.51 7.92
C TYR A 428 -0.11 2.51 8.90
N ARG A 429 0.09 2.06 10.15
CA ARG A 429 0.56 2.90 11.26
C ARG A 429 1.88 3.62 10.97
N PHE A 430 2.93 2.86 10.65
CA PHE A 430 4.29 3.41 10.44
C PHE A 430 4.54 3.83 8.99
N ALA A 431 5.80 4.09 8.61
CA ALA A 431 6.17 4.50 7.27
C ALA A 431 6.02 3.33 6.27
N HIS A 432 4.81 3.10 5.76
CA HIS A 432 4.48 1.98 4.86
C HIS A 432 4.31 2.44 3.40
N PRO A 433 4.83 1.69 2.39
CA PRO A 433 4.70 2.07 0.98
C PRO A 433 3.25 2.26 0.51
N SER A 434 2.32 1.38 0.91
CA SER A 434 0.91 1.49 0.54
C SER A 434 0.26 2.80 1.03
N LYS A 435 0.65 3.29 2.21
CA LYS A 435 0.21 4.59 2.71
C LYS A 435 0.77 5.74 1.87
N ALA A 436 2.07 5.68 1.57
CA ALA A 436 2.72 6.67 0.72
C ALA A 436 2.13 6.71 -0.70
N MET A 437 1.79 5.54 -1.26
CA MET A 437 1.15 5.44 -2.58
C MET A 437 -0.24 6.06 -2.58
N HIS A 438 -1.03 5.81 -1.53
CA HIS A 438 -2.34 6.45 -1.37
C HIS A 438 -2.21 7.98 -1.32
N PHE A 439 -1.26 8.51 -0.56
CA PHE A 439 -1.01 9.96 -0.50
C PHE A 439 -0.44 10.53 -1.80
N LEU A 440 0.42 9.80 -2.51
CA LEU A 440 0.88 10.20 -3.84
C LEU A 440 -0.32 10.36 -4.80
N GLN A 441 -1.25 9.40 -4.81
CA GLN A 441 -2.46 9.47 -5.63
C GLN A 441 -3.35 10.66 -5.24
N MET A 442 -3.63 10.86 -3.95
CA MET A 442 -4.38 12.03 -3.49
C MET A 442 -3.70 13.35 -3.88
N GLY A 443 -2.39 13.43 -3.71
CA GLY A 443 -1.57 14.57 -4.07
C GLY A 443 -1.64 14.91 -5.57
N GLN A 444 -1.53 13.89 -6.43
CA GLN A 444 -1.68 14.04 -7.88
C GLN A 444 -3.09 14.53 -8.26
N LEU A 445 -4.14 13.96 -7.65
CA LEU A 445 -5.52 14.37 -7.89
C LEU A 445 -5.75 15.84 -7.50
N HIS A 446 -5.22 16.26 -6.34
CA HIS A 446 -5.30 17.66 -5.90
C HIS A 446 -4.52 18.61 -6.81
N LEU A 447 -3.33 18.23 -7.27
CA LEU A 447 -2.53 19.00 -8.23
C LEU A 447 -3.32 19.22 -9.53
N GLU A 448 -3.91 18.16 -10.07
CA GLU A 448 -4.70 18.25 -11.31
C GLU A 448 -5.98 19.06 -11.15
N LEU A 449 -6.50 19.19 -9.93
CA LEU A 449 -7.62 20.04 -9.57
C LEU A 449 -7.21 21.47 -9.17
N ASN A 450 -5.93 21.83 -9.28
CA ASN A 450 -5.35 23.11 -8.86
C ASN A 450 -5.58 23.44 -7.37
N ASN A 451 -5.61 22.41 -6.51
CA ASN A 451 -5.65 22.57 -5.07
C ASN A 451 -4.25 22.32 -4.49
N ASP A 452 -3.32 23.24 -4.77
CA ASP A 452 -1.90 23.08 -4.46
C ASP A 452 -1.61 22.92 -2.96
N LYS A 453 -2.47 23.46 -2.08
CA LYS A 453 -2.31 23.37 -0.63
C LYS A 453 -2.46 21.93 -0.14
N ASP A 454 -3.56 21.29 -0.50
CA ASP A 454 -3.80 19.90 -0.12
C ASP A 454 -2.87 18.96 -0.89
N ALA A 455 -2.56 19.28 -2.15
CA ALA A 455 -1.55 18.55 -2.92
C ALA A 455 -0.20 18.51 -2.21
N ALA A 456 0.33 19.67 -1.80
CA ALA A 456 1.59 19.74 -1.07
C ALA A 456 1.55 18.94 0.23
N ARG A 457 0.46 19.03 1.00
CA ARG A 457 0.28 18.26 2.25
C ARG A 457 0.49 16.76 2.02
N TYR A 458 -0.21 16.18 1.05
CA TYR A 458 -0.11 14.74 0.78
C TYR A 458 1.23 14.35 0.15
N LEU A 459 1.76 15.16 -0.77
CA LEU A 459 3.00 14.84 -1.49
C LEU A 459 4.23 14.90 -0.59
N ILE A 460 4.27 15.84 0.36
CA ILE A 460 5.33 15.87 1.39
C ILE A 460 5.31 14.58 2.20
N GLU A 461 4.14 14.15 2.65
CA GLU A 461 3.99 12.93 3.45
C GLU A 461 4.37 11.68 2.65
N ALA A 462 3.91 11.58 1.40
CA ALA A 462 4.26 10.50 0.49
C ALA A 462 5.78 10.44 0.24
N HIS A 463 6.40 11.58 -0.09
CA HIS A 463 7.82 11.65 -0.36
C HIS A 463 8.65 11.27 0.87
N ARG A 464 8.28 11.79 2.05
CA ARG A 464 8.97 11.46 3.31
C ARG A 464 9.03 9.96 3.56
N ILE A 465 7.91 9.25 3.35
CA ILE A 465 7.86 7.80 3.56
C ILE A 465 8.68 7.07 2.49
N MET A 466 8.53 7.42 1.21
CA MET A 466 9.27 6.75 0.12
C MET A 466 10.78 6.97 0.23
N ASP A 467 11.21 8.20 0.51
CA ASP A 467 12.62 8.56 0.66
C ASP A 467 13.25 7.88 1.88
N TYR A 468 12.52 7.81 3.00
CA TYR A 468 12.93 7.01 4.15
C TYR A 468 13.14 5.55 3.71
N LEU A 469 12.12 4.86 3.20
CA LEU A 469 12.22 3.43 2.91
C LEU A 469 13.22 3.07 1.81
N PHE A 470 13.23 3.80 0.71
CA PHE A 470 13.95 3.41 -0.50
C PHE A 470 15.16 4.28 -0.82
N GLY A 471 15.29 5.44 -0.17
CA GLY A 471 16.31 6.43 -0.45
C GLY A 471 16.02 7.28 -1.68
N SER A 472 16.75 8.39 -1.79
CA SER A 472 16.57 9.43 -2.82
C SER A 472 16.76 8.97 -4.26
N ASP A 473 17.51 7.87 -4.47
CA ASP A 473 17.81 7.37 -5.81
C ASP A 473 16.73 6.45 -6.38
N HIS A 474 15.84 5.94 -5.53
CA HIS A 474 14.78 5.04 -5.94
C HIS A 474 13.75 5.75 -6.83
N PHE A 475 13.20 5.03 -7.81
CA PHE A 475 12.23 5.58 -8.76
C PHE A 475 11.03 6.24 -8.07
N LEU A 476 10.40 5.55 -7.12
CA LEU A 476 9.25 6.09 -6.37
C LEU A 476 9.62 7.33 -5.53
N SER A 477 10.83 7.40 -4.97
CA SER A 477 11.29 8.57 -4.22
C SER A 477 11.51 9.78 -5.13
N LYS A 478 12.10 9.56 -6.32
CA LYS A 478 12.26 10.60 -7.35
C LYS A 478 10.92 11.08 -7.88
N GLN A 479 9.99 10.16 -8.14
CA GLN A 479 8.65 10.48 -8.62
C GLN A 479 7.88 11.32 -7.60
N THR A 480 7.80 10.87 -6.34
CA THR A 480 7.13 11.63 -5.26
C THR A 480 7.78 13.01 -5.07
N LYS A 481 9.11 13.09 -5.10
CA LYS A 481 9.84 14.37 -5.02
C LYS A 481 9.46 15.34 -6.13
N GLY A 482 9.43 14.88 -7.39
CA GLY A 482 9.09 15.74 -8.53
C GLY A 482 7.70 16.36 -8.40
N PHE A 483 6.71 15.58 -7.98
CA PHE A 483 5.37 16.11 -7.72
C PHE A 483 5.34 17.07 -6.52
N MET A 484 6.06 16.74 -5.44
CA MET A 484 6.16 17.59 -4.25
C MET A 484 6.78 18.95 -4.57
N ASP A 485 7.92 18.98 -5.28
CA ASP A 485 8.63 20.20 -5.67
C ASP A 485 7.75 21.09 -6.57
N HIS A 486 6.98 20.47 -7.47
CA HIS A 486 6.00 21.16 -8.31
C HIS A 486 4.90 21.83 -7.45
N ALA A 487 4.27 21.09 -6.53
CA ALA A 487 3.23 21.61 -5.65
C ALA A 487 3.71 22.79 -4.78
N LEU A 488 4.90 22.66 -4.20
CA LEU A 488 5.52 23.68 -3.37
C LEU A 488 5.85 24.94 -4.18
N SER A 489 6.38 24.76 -5.40
CA SER A 489 6.68 25.88 -6.30
C SER A 489 5.43 26.66 -6.68
N SER A 490 4.32 25.98 -7.00
CA SER A 490 3.02 26.60 -7.30
C SER A 490 2.49 27.40 -6.11
N LEU A 491 2.57 26.85 -4.89
CA LEU A 491 2.20 27.55 -3.65
C LEU A 491 3.03 28.82 -3.42
N MET A 492 4.34 28.76 -3.61
CA MET A 492 5.22 29.91 -3.45
C MET A 492 4.90 31.00 -4.49
N GLN A 493 4.60 30.63 -5.73
CA GLN A 493 4.19 31.58 -6.76
C GLN A 493 2.84 32.24 -6.43
N PHE A 494 1.87 31.46 -5.93
CA PHE A 494 0.58 31.98 -5.46
C PHE A 494 0.74 32.97 -4.28
N GLN A 495 1.58 32.64 -3.31
CA GLN A 495 1.87 33.56 -2.19
C GLN A 495 2.52 34.86 -2.67
N ARG A 496 3.50 34.79 -3.58
CA ARG A 496 4.15 35.98 -4.14
C ARG A 496 3.17 36.87 -4.92
N SER A 497 2.29 36.28 -5.72
CA SER A 497 1.29 37.04 -6.49
C SER A 497 0.23 37.66 -5.56
N PHE A 498 -0.20 36.94 -4.53
CA PHE A 498 -1.12 37.45 -3.52
C PHE A 498 -0.53 38.62 -2.71
N ILE A 499 0.74 38.53 -2.30
CA ILE A 499 1.45 39.62 -1.62
C ILE A 499 1.61 40.83 -2.55
N ALA A 500 1.92 40.61 -3.82
CA ALA A 500 2.02 41.69 -4.81
C ALA A 500 0.68 42.40 -5.04
N ASP A 501 -0.43 41.64 -5.14
CA ASP A 501 -1.77 42.18 -5.39
C ASP A 501 -2.34 42.90 -4.15
N THR A 502 -2.10 42.37 -2.95
CA THR A 502 -2.44 43.05 -1.69
C THR A 502 -1.61 44.32 -1.48
N GLY A 503 -0.31 44.29 -1.80
CA GLY A 503 0.57 45.46 -1.82
C GLY A 503 0.08 46.54 -2.80
N ARG A 504 -0.35 46.14 -4.00
CA ARG A 504 -0.93 47.05 -5.01
C ARG A 504 -2.26 47.65 -4.55
N LYS A 505 -3.15 46.85 -3.95
CA LYS A 505 -4.42 47.32 -3.38
C LYS A 505 -4.21 48.28 -2.21
N LYS A 506 -3.20 48.03 -1.35
CA LYS A 506 -2.80 48.94 -0.28
C LYS A 506 -2.26 50.26 -0.82
N ALA A 507 -1.37 50.22 -1.81
CA ALA A 507 -0.83 51.41 -2.47
C ALA A 507 -1.91 52.27 -3.15
N LEU A 508 -2.91 51.64 -3.79
CA LEU A 508 -4.07 52.33 -4.37
C LEU A 508 -4.92 53.02 -3.29
N LYS A 509 -5.22 52.34 -2.18
CA LYS A 509 -5.95 52.92 -1.04
C LYS A 509 -5.18 54.09 -0.41
N ASP A 510 -3.86 53.98 -0.28
CA ASP A 510 -3.01 55.05 0.25
C ASP A 510 -2.92 56.24 -0.72
N ALA A 511 -2.87 55.99 -2.03
CA ALA A 511 -2.94 57.03 -3.05
C ALA A 511 -4.30 57.77 -3.03
N GLU A 512 -5.41 57.05 -2.88
CA GLU A 512 -6.74 57.65 -2.72
C GLU A 512 -6.86 58.45 -1.42
N LYS A 513 -6.34 57.93 -0.29
CA LYS A 513 -6.31 58.64 0.99
C LYS A 513 -5.47 59.92 0.90
N ASN A 514 -4.35 59.88 0.18
CA ASN A 514 -3.51 61.06 -0.08
C ASN A 514 -4.17 62.05 -1.05
N LYS A 515 -4.92 61.57 -2.05
CA LYS A 515 -5.72 62.42 -2.95
C LYS A 515 -6.87 63.10 -2.19
N ARG A 516 -7.57 62.38 -1.31
CA ARG A 516 -8.57 62.93 -0.38
C ARG A 516 -7.96 63.94 0.59
N LYS A 517 -6.79 63.66 1.17
CA LYS A 517 -6.06 64.63 2.01
C LYS A 517 -5.66 65.89 1.23
N ARG A 518 -5.18 65.77 -0.01
CA ARG A 518 -4.85 66.91 -0.88
C ARG A 518 -6.08 67.73 -1.26
N ASN A 519 -7.19 67.08 -1.57
CA ASN A 519 -8.47 67.74 -1.86
C ASN A 519 -9.04 68.43 -0.62
N ASN A 520 -8.98 67.79 0.55
CA ASN A 520 -9.36 68.42 1.82
C ASN A 520 -8.44 69.59 2.19
N LYS A 521 -7.14 69.54 1.86
CA LYS A 521 -6.21 70.66 2.08
C LYS A 521 -6.45 71.82 1.11
N LYS A 522 -6.88 71.55 -0.14
CA LYS A 522 -7.36 72.56 -1.10
C LYS A 522 -8.68 73.17 -0.66
N ASN A 523 -9.63 72.33 -0.23
CA ASN A 523 -10.92 72.79 0.30
C ASN A 523 -10.73 73.57 1.60
N LYS A 524 -9.81 73.17 2.49
CA LYS A 524 -9.46 73.93 3.70
C LYS A 524 -8.77 75.25 3.39
N LYS A 525 -7.92 75.35 2.36
CA LYS A 525 -7.40 76.64 1.87
C LYS A 525 -8.47 77.55 1.25
N ASN A 526 -9.49 76.96 0.63
CA ASN A 526 -10.64 77.69 0.10
C ASN A 526 -11.60 78.09 1.24
N LEU A 527 -11.82 77.24 2.23
CA LEU A 527 -12.57 77.54 3.46
C LEU A 527 -11.85 78.55 4.34
N GLU A 528 -10.52 78.51 4.52
CA GLU A 528 -9.76 79.55 5.25
C GLU A 528 -9.77 80.91 4.52
N LYS A 529 -10.10 80.92 3.22
CA LYS A 529 -10.42 82.15 2.46
C LYS A 529 -11.85 82.64 2.69
N LEU A 530 -12.79 81.76 3.04
CA LEU A 530 -14.20 82.05 3.31
C LEU A 530 -14.49 82.27 4.82
N GLU A 531 -13.78 81.61 5.72
CA GLU A 531 -13.88 81.67 7.20
C GLU A 531 -13.05 82.81 7.82
N LYS A 532 -12.41 83.66 6.98
CA LYS A 532 -12.17 85.06 7.37
C LYS A 532 -13.45 85.90 7.40
N MET A 533 -14.59 85.30 7.04
CA MET A 533 -15.91 85.79 7.38
C MET A 533 -16.62 84.70 8.19
N GLN A 534 -16.86 85.01 9.47
CA GLN A 534 -17.77 84.33 10.41
C GLN A 534 -17.18 83.23 11.32
N ASN A 535 -17.33 83.50 12.62
CA ASN A 535 -17.01 82.70 13.81
C ASN A 535 -17.98 81.52 14.02
N GLY A 536 -17.52 80.46 14.72
CA GLY A 536 -18.39 79.69 15.63
C GLY A 536 -18.08 78.19 15.82
N ASN A 537 -17.55 77.84 17.00
CA ASN A 537 -17.67 76.59 17.79
C ASN A 537 -18.21 75.27 17.17
N SER A 538 -17.45 74.16 17.32
CA SER A 538 -17.72 73.05 18.30
C SER A 538 -17.18 71.64 17.91
N THR A 539 -16.56 71.01 18.92
CA THR A 539 -16.46 69.59 19.38
C THR A 539 -16.25 68.33 18.48
N LYS A 540 -15.35 67.48 19.02
CA LYS A 540 -14.84 66.12 18.65
C LYS A 540 -15.87 64.97 18.60
N LYS A 541 -15.53 63.88 17.87
CA LYS A 541 -15.30 62.50 18.43
C LYS A 541 -14.72 61.51 17.39
N THR A 542 -13.88 60.61 17.87
CA THR A 542 -13.13 59.53 17.19
C THR A 542 -13.67 58.16 17.57
N VAL A 543 -13.57 57.16 16.67
CA VAL A 543 -13.65 55.72 16.96
C VAL A 543 -12.60 55.00 16.11
N ASP A 544 -11.75 54.22 16.78
CA ASP A 544 -10.77 53.25 16.25
C ASP A 544 -11.47 51.91 15.96
N ASP A 545 -10.92 51.13 15.03
CA ASP A 545 -11.10 49.67 15.00
C ASP A 545 -9.79 48.99 14.56
N ASP A 546 -9.23 48.24 15.51
CA ASP A 546 -8.15 47.27 15.42
C ASP A 546 -8.70 45.93 14.89
N LEU A 547 -8.00 45.26 13.97
CA LEU A 547 -8.15 43.84 13.68
C LEU A 547 -6.82 43.28 13.15
N GLY A 548 -5.96 42.86 14.09
CA GLY A 548 -4.87 41.93 13.85
C GLY A 548 -5.30 40.52 14.29
N ASP A 549 -4.94 39.52 13.48
CA ASP A 549 -4.25 38.28 13.90
C ASP A 549 -4.32 37.19 12.82
N LEU A 550 -3.15 36.65 12.44
CA LEU A 550 -2.98 35.33 11.84
C LEU A 550 -1.55 34.82 12.13
N PRO A 551 -1.35 33.63 12.74
CA PRO A 551 -0.01 33.14 13.12
C PRO A 551 0.73 32.34 12.04
N GLU A 552 2.05 32.33 12.23
CA GLU A 552 3.15 31.72 11.47
C GLU A 552 3.11 30.20 11.37
N LEU A 553 3.49 29.67 10.20
CA LEU A 553 3.82 28.25 10.02
C LEU A 553 4.76 28.06 8.81
N VAL A 554 5.94 28.68 8.85
CA VAL A 554 7.16 28.25 8.16
C VAL A 554 8.35 28.77 8.96
N ALA A 555 8.76 28.03 9.98
CA ALA A 555 10.10 28.09 10.52
C ALA A 555 10.51 26.65 10.84
N ASP A 556 11.67 26.26 10.33
CA ASP A 556 12.33 24.94 10.42
C ASP A 556 11.96 23.93 9.32
N LEU A 557 12.44 24.24 8.10
CA LEU A 557 12.97 23.28 7.12
C LEU A 557 14.40 23.69 6.75
#